data_AF-A0A8B6EGQ7-F1
#
_entry.id   AF-A0A8B6EGQ7-F1
#
_cell.length_a   1.000
_cell.length_b   1.000
_cell.length_c   1.000
_cell.angle_alpha   90.00
_cell.angle_beta   90.00
_cell.angle_gamma   90.00
#
_symmetry.space_group_name_H-M   'P 1'
#
loop_
_entity.id
_entity.type
_entity.pdbx_description
1 polymer ?
#
loop_
_entity_poly.entity_id
_entity_poly.type
_entity_poly.pdbx_seq_one_letter_code
_entity_poly.pdbx_strand_id
1 'polypeptide(L)'
;MRVSPPSRLQNGDFINATQDCVHFRKSFRYDNYPVTNEEREFPIAYSIITYQDVDQTERLLRAIYRPQNLYCIHADASSPDSLHRALAGIADCFGNVFIVSKKEDIIYNHMSRLKADLNCMSDILSMPQKWKYFINLPHQQFPLKTNLEMVKILKTYNGANDIEGIITHGRMMPSRFEFSHKYVNGSWKRIGKRTSKLPLNATIVKGSAYGVFSREFVQYTITDKRAKDVLKFMEDVKSPDEYYWATLNHNEVLKAPGRYSGNPEKKPWLAVYASWGGRDRCHGKYVRGVCIFGVGDLNELVSKKELFANKFYPDFQYLALDCLEEYIYNKTFSHLPFETFYYKQLPFIRKQ
;
A
#
# COMPACT_ATOMS: atom_id res chain seq x y z
N MET A 1 -1.49 -23.11 28.77
CA MET A 1 -0.58 -22.07 29.30
C MET A 1 -1.01 -20.73 28.75
N ARG A 2 -1.46 -19.79 29.59
CA ARG A 2 -1.67 -18.40 29.18
C ARG A 2 -0.31 -17.72 29.23
N VAL A 3 0.45 -17.87 28.15
CA VAL A 3 1.63 -17.01 27.93
C VAL A 3 1.04 -15.62 27.68
N SER A 4 1.29 -14.68 28.60
CA SER A 4 1.00 -13.27 28.37
C SER A 4 1.56 -12.89 26.99
N PRO A 5 0.81 -12.18 26.13
CA PRO A 5 1.37 -11.68 24.89
C PRO A 5 2.70 -10.96 25.18
N PRO A 6 3.76 -11.12 24.37
CA PRO A 6 4.91 -10.24 24.47
C PRO A 6 4.38 -8.80 24.48
N SER A 7 4.86 -8.00 25.42
CA SER A 7 4.37 -6.63 25.62
C SER A 7 4.61 -5.85 24.33
N ARG A 8 3.53 -5.48 23.63
CA ARG A 8 3.62 -4.62 22.44
C ARG A 8 4.35 -3.33 22.79
N LEU A 9 5.33 -2.99 21.97
CA LEU A 9 6.05 -1.74 22.12
C LEU A 9 5.11 -0.56 21.88
N GLN A 10 5.28 0.49 22.66
CA GLN A 10 4.49 1.70 22.60
C GLN A 10 5.31 2.84 21.99
N ASN A 11 4.65 3.97 21.70
CA ASN A 11 5.29 5.18 21.19
C ASN A 11 6.54 5.58 22.00
N GLY A 12 6.45 5.54 23.34
CA GLY A 12 7.56 5.88 24.23
C GLY A 12 8.77 4.96 24.10
N ASP A 13 8.55 3.66 23.85
CA ASP A 13 9.63 2.68 23.71
C ASP A 13 10.46 2.97 22.45
N PHE A 14 9.80 3.31 21.34
CA PHE A 14 10.49 3.70 20.10
C PHE A 14 11.18 5.05 20.20
N ILE A 15 10.58 6.04 20.88
CA ILE A 15 11.22 7.34 21.13
C ILE A 15 12.53 7.15 21.90
N ASN A 16 12.54 6.27 22.90
CA ASN A 16 13.74 5.98 23.69
C ASN A 16 14.76 5.16 22.90
N ALA A 17 14.31 4.09 22.22
CA ALA A 17 15.20 3.21 21.48
C ALA A 17 15.92 3.92 20.33
N THR A 18 15.26 4.86 19.67
CA THR A 18 15.82 5.61 18.51
C THR A 18 16.79 6.73 18.89
N GLN A 19 17.01 6.99 20.19
CA GLN A 19 18.11 7.88 20.62
C GLN A 19 19.49 7.31 20.28
N ASP A 20 19.61 5.99 20.14
CA ASP A 20 20.80 5.31 19.63
C ASP A 20 20.41 4.50 18.38
N CYS A 21 20.54 5.12 17.21
CA CYS A 21 20.19 4.48 15.95
C CYS A 21 21.05 3.26 15.60
N VAL A 22 22.29 3.19 16.08
CA VAL A 22 23.14 2.01 15.85
C VAL A 22 22.59 0.83 16.66
N HIS A 23 22.28 1.07 17.94
CA HIS A 23 21.67 0.07 18.78
C HIS A 23 20.28 -0.32 18.29
N PHE A 24 19.42 0.64 17.94
CA PHE A 24 18.08 0.41 17.41
C PHE A 24 18.13 -0.51 16.18
N ARG A 25 18.91 -0.17 15.16
CA ARG A 25 19.00 -0.99 13.93
C ARG A 25 19.50 -2.40 14.20
N LYS A 26 20.47 -2.55 15.10
CA LYS A 26 21.01 -3.86 15.49
C LYS A 26 19.99 -4.69 16.28
N SER A 27 19.35 -4.11 17.29
CA SER A 27 18.39 -4.78 18.17
C SER A 27 17.12 -5.20 17.44
N PHE A 28 16.66 -4.36 16.51
CA PHE A 28 15.55 -4.68 15.61
C PHE A 28 16.01 -5.42 14.34
N ARG A 29 17.28 -5.80 14.21
CA ARG A 29 17.81 -6.64 13.10
C ARG A 29 17.68 -6.05 11.69
N TYR A 30 17.57 -4.72 11.55
CA TYR A 30 17.55 -4.04 10.25
C TYR A 30 18.84 -4.28 9.46
N ASP A 31 19.98 -4.37 10.14
CA ASP A 31 21.30 -4.51 9.52
C ASP A 31 21.60 -5.95 9.06
N ASN A 32 20.74 -6.92 9.38
CA ASN A 32 20.99 -8.34 9.11
C ASN A 32 20.46 -8.81 7.75
N TYR A 33 19.66 -8.00 7.05
CA TYR A 33 19.01 -8.45 5.83
C TYR A 33 20.02 -8.62 4.68
N PRO A 34 20.09 -9.80 4.03
CA PRO A 34 20.91 -9.98 2.84
C PRO A 34 20.34 -9.17 1.69
N VAL A 35 21.25 -8.61 0.88
CA VAL A 35 20.88 -7.85 -0.33
C VAL A 35 21.69 -8.40 -1.51
N THR A 36 21.01 -9.13 -2.38
CA THR A 36 21.58 -9.63 -3.63
C THR A 36 21.83 -8.50 -4.63
N ASN A 37 22.72 -8.72 -5.61
CA ASN A 37 22.91 -7.76 -6.71
C ASN A 37 21.59 -7.51 -7.47
N GLU A 38 20.78 -8.56 -7.61
CA GLU A 38 19.46 -8.47 -8.24
C GLU A 38 18.56 -7.44 -7.55
N GLU A 39 18.57 -7.42 -6.22
CA GLU A 39 17.81 -6.46 -5.42
C GLU A 39 18.42 -5.06 -5.44
N ARG A 40 19.75 -4.93 -5.46
CA ARG A 40 20.43 -3.62 -5.53
C ARG A 40 20.11 -2.86 -6.82
N GLU A 41 19.99 -3.58 -7.93
CA GLU A 41 19.71 -3.01 -9.25
C GLU A 41 18.22 -2.74 -9.50
N PHE A 42 17.35 -3.18 -8.60
CA PHE A 42 15.90 -3.00 -8.70
C PHE A 42 15.29 -2.36 -7.44
N PRO A 43 15.57 -1.07 -7.15
CA PRO A 43 15.00 -0.41 -5.99
C PRO A 43 13.48 -0.25 -6.09
N ILE A 44 12.79 -0.50 -4.98
CA ILE A 44 11.35 -0.32 -4.81
C ILE A 44 11.11 0.85 -3.87
N ALA A 45 10.11 1.67 -4.19
CA ALA A 45 9.63 2.75 -3.36
C ALA A 45 8.34 2.35 -2.65
N TYR A 46 8.16 2.82 -1.42
CA TYR A 46 6.99 2.53 -0.60
C TYR A 46 6.42 3.80 0.01
N SER A 47 5.09 3.85 0.13
CA SER A 47 4.44 4.70 1.13
C SER A 47 3.81 3.84 2.22
N ILE A 48 3.98 4.26 3.47
CA ILE A 48 3.32 3.66 4.63
C ILE A 48 2.45 4.75 5.27
N ILE A 49 1.13 4.61 5.12
CA ILE A 49 0.15 5.50 5.74
C ILE A 49 -0.26 4.92 7.09
N THR A 50 -0.12 5.73 8.13
CA THR A 50 -0.41 5.34 9.52
C THR A 50 -1.12 6.44 10.27
N TYR A 51 -2.00 6.06 11.19
CA TYR A 51 -2.71 6.97 12.11
C TYR A 51 -2.63 6.50 13.57
N GLN A 52 -2.07 5.31 13.81
CA GLN A 52 -1.91 4.70 15.13
C GLN A 52 -0.95 3.51 15.07
N ASP A 53 -0.67 2.90 16.23
CA ASP A 53 0.10 1.66 16.36
C ASP A 53 1.49 1.73 15.70
N VAL A 54 2.42 2.46 16.34
CA VAL A 54 3.82 2.55 15.89
C VAL A 54 4.48 1.17 15.79
N ASP A 55 4.16 0.24 16.69
CA ASP A 55 4.71 -1.12 16.70
C ASP A 55 4.38 -1.85 15.40
N GLN A 56 3.12 -1.80 14.95
CA GLN A 56 2.75 -2.41 13.69
C GLN A 56 3.40 -1.70 12.49
N THR A 57 3.51 -0.38 12.55
CA THR A 57 4.16 0.42 11.50
C THR A 57 5.65 0.05 11.38
N GLU A 58 6.35 -0.08 12.51
CA GLU A 58 7.75 -0.53 12.55
C GLU A 58 7.88 -1.96 12.04
N ARG A 59 7.05 -2.89 12.51
CA ARG A 59 7.10 -4.30 12.07
C ARG A 59 6.91 -4.42 10.56
N LEU A 60 5.97 -3.66 9.99
CA LEU A 60 5.81 -3.57 8.55
C LEU A 60 7.09 -3.03 7.89
N LEU A 61 7.57 -1.86 8.32
CA LEU A 61 8.79 -1.24 7.79
C LEU A 61 9.96 -2.22 7.82
N ARG A 62 10.22 -2.84 8.96
CA ARG A 62 11.28 -3.84 9.15
C ARG A 62 11.16 -5.00 8.18
N ALA A 63 9.97 -5.58 8.03
CA ALA A 63 9.74 -6.70 7.14
C ALA A 63 10.04 -6.37 5.66
N ILE A 64 9.82 -5.13 5.23
CA ILE A 64 10.05 -4.68 3.85
C ILE A 64 11.35 -3.89 3.65
N TYR A 65 12.08 -3.56 4.72
CA TYR A 65 13.23 -2.65 4.67
C TYR A 65 14.41 -3.25 3.91
N ARG A 66 14.96 -2.48 2.97
CA ARG A 66 16.26 -2.72 2.33
C ARG A 66 16.95 -1.38 2.07
N PRO A 67 18.29 -1.30 2.17
CA PRO A 67 19.03 -0.04 2.11
C PRO A 67 18.96 0.66 0.74
N GLN A 68 18.69 -0.06 -0.36
CA GLN A 68 18.56 0.52 -1.69
C GLN A 68 17.15 1.06 -1.99
N ASN A 69 16.12 0.59 -1.27
CA ASN A 69 14.73 0.97 -1.47
C ASN A 69 14.45 2.36 -0.86
N LEU A 70 13.26 2.93 -1.09
CA LEU A 70 12.83 4.21 -0.50
C LEU A 70 11.52 4.05 0.28
N TYR A 71 11.40 4.73 1.41
CA TYR A 71 10.23 4.62 2.29
C TYR A 71 9.76 6.01 2.71
N CYS A 72 8.56 6.39 2.27
CA CYS A 72 7.86 7.56 2.78
C CYS A 72 6.82 7.13 3.82
N ILE A 73 6.92 7.68 5.03
CA ILE A 73 5.93 7.48 6.09
C ILE A 73 5.02 8.70 6.15
N HIS A 74 3.73 8.48 5.95
CA HIS A 74 2.70 9.49 6.17
C HIS A 74 1.97 9.16 7.47
N ALA A 75 2.26 9.92 8.52
CA ALA A 75 1.51 9.91 9.75
C ALA A 75 0.36 10.93 9.64
N ASP A 76 -0.88 10.47 9.85
CA ASP A 76 -2.07 11.33 9.86
C ASP A 76 -1.86 12.53 10.77
N ALA A 77 -2.08 13.74 10.26
CA ALA A 77 -1.85 14.98 10.97
C ALA A 77 -2.67 15.12 12.27
N SER A 78 -3.79 14.41 12.38
CA SER A 78 -4.65 14.38 13.57
C SER A 78 -4.17 13.41 14.65
N SER A 79 -3.11 12.62 14.38
CA SER A 79 -2.58 11.65 15.33
C SER A 79 -1.92 12.30 16.56
N PRO A 80 -1.83 11.60 17.70
CA PRO A 80 -1.12 12.12 18.87
C PRO A 80 0.34 12.46 18.57
N ASP A 81 0.85 13.54 19.18
CA ASP A 81 2.25 13.97 19.06
C ASP A 81 3.26 12.85 19.38
N SER A 82 2.95 11.98 20.35
CA SER A 82 3.81 10.83 20.68
C SER A 82 3.99 9.88 19.49
N LEU A 83 2.97 9.71 18.63
CA LEU A 83 3.09 8.87 17.44
C LEU A 83 4.01 9.54 16.41
N HIS A 84 3.82 10.85 16.20
CA HIS A 84 4.67 11.62 15.29
C HIS A 84 6.14 11.59 15.70
N ARG A 85 6.45 11.78 16.99
CA ARG A 85 7.81 11.70 17.51
C ARG A 85 8.42 10.32 17.37
N ALA A 86 7.65 9.26 17.68
CA ALA A 86 8.13 7.90 17.54
C ALA A 86 8.47 7.55 16.08
N LEU A 87 7.59 7.89 15.14
CA LEU A 87 7.83 7.65 13.71
C LEU A 87 8.97 8.50 13.15
N ALA A 88 9.12 9.75 13.59
CA ALA A 88 10.25 10.59 13.22
C ALA A 88 11.58 9.99 13.71
N GLY A 89 11.66 9.58 14.98
CA GLY A 89 12.84 8.91 15.52
C GLY A 89 13.20 7.63 14.77
N ILE A 90 12.20 6.82 14.38
CA ILE A 90 12.45 5.63 13.54
C ILE A 90 13.01 6.05 12.18
N ALA A 91 12.39 7.02 11.51
CA ALA A 91 12.81 7.47 10.18
C ALA A 91 14.24 8.03 10.19
N ASP A 92 14.59 8.84 11.19
CA ASP A 92 15.91 9.48 11.33
C ASP A 92 17.06 8.47 11.48
N CYS A 93 16.77 7.22 11.87
CA CYS A 93 17.76 6.15 11.92
C CYS A 93 18.15 5.57 10.56
N PHE A 94 17.54 6.00 9.46
CA PHE A 94 17.80 5.49 8.12
C PHE A 94 17.94 6.62 7.09
N GLY A 95 18.92 6.53 6.20
CA GLY A 95 19.10 7.52 5.13
C GLY A 95 18.09 7.44 3.99
N ASN A 96 17.23 6.42 3.98
CA ASN A 96 16.26 6.12 2.91
C ASN A 96 14.81 5.96 3.43
N VAL A 97 14.56 6.30 4.70
CA VAL A 97 13.24 6.38 5.31
C VAL A 97 13.01 7.84 5.70
N PHE A 98 11.85 8.40 5.41
CA PHE A 98 11.55 9.79 5.75
C PHE A 98 10.06 10.01 6.02
N ILE A 99 9.77 11.04 6.81
CA ILE A 99 8.41 11.52 7.03
C ILE A 99 8.01 12.43 5.87
N VAL A 100 6.81 12.22 5.33
CA VAL A 100 6.26 13.04 4.24
C VAL A 100 6.35 14.55 4.53
N SER A 101 6.73 15.33 3.52
CA SER A 101 6.88 16.78 3.59
C SER A 101 5.55 17.50 3.87
N LYS A 102 4.46 16.92 3.38
CA LYS A 102 3.09 17.42 3.54
C LYS A 102 2.18 16.35 4.12
N LYS A 103 1.82 16.51 5.40
CA LYS A 103 0.83 15.66 6.08
C LYS A 103 -0.59 16.09 5.71
N GLU A 104 -1.50 15.13 5.74
CA GLU A 104 -2.93 15.32 5.52
C GLU A 104 -3.66 14.85 6.79
N ASP A 105 -4.76 15.51 7.13
CA ASP A 105 -5.73 15.02 8.12
C ASP A 105 -6.68 14.01 7.43
N ILE A 106 -6.51 12.72 7.73
CA ILE A 106 -7.12 11.64 6.95
C ILE A 106 -8.52 11.31 7.46
N ILE A 107 -9.50 11.94 6.82
CA ILE A 107 -10.92 11.62 6.99
C ILE A 107 -11.31 10.38 6.17
N TYR A 108 -12.01 9.43 6.79
CA TYR A 108 -12.49 8.22 6.12
C TYR A 108 -13.44 8.52 4.94
N ASN A 109 -13.18 7.90 3.78
CA ASN A 109 -13.82 8.14 2.48
C ASN A 109 -13.56 9.52 1.84
N HIS A 110 -12.61 10.29 2.36
CA HIS A 110 -12.29 11.61 1.83
C HIS A 110 -11.06 11.59 0.92
N MET A 111 -10.95 12.61 0.07
CA MET A 111 -9.80 12.86 -0.80
C MET A 111 -8.46 12.92 -0.04
N SER A 112 -8.46 13.26 1.26
CA SER A 112 -7.23 13.30 2.04
C SER A 112 -6.51 11.96 2.11
N ARG A 113 -7.23 10.82 2.07
CA ARG A 113 -6.59 9.50 1.97
C ARG A 113 -5.82 9.33 0.66
N LEU A 114 -6.39 9.76 -0.47
CA LEU A 114 -5.71 9.73 -1.77
C LEU A 114 -4.54 10.72 -1.82
N LYS A 115 -4.71 11.92 -1.26
CA LYS A 115 -3.65 12.92 -1.16
C LYS A 115 -2.45 12.46 -0.33
N ALA A 116 -2.67 11.68 0.72
CA ALA A 116 -1.58 11.12 1.51
C ALA A 116 -0.61 10.28 0.65
N ASP A 117 -1.13 9.43 -0.24
CA ASP A 117 -0.30 8.68 -1.20
C ASP A 117 0.39 9.61 -2.21
N LEU A 118 -0.35 10.58 -2.76
CA LEU A 118 0.19 11.53 -3.75
C LEU A 118 1.32 12.40 -3.19
N ASN A 119 1.22 12.80 -1.92
CA ASN A 119 2.27 13.56 -1.25
C ASN A 119 3.55 12.71 -1.12
N CYS A 120 3.42 11.45 -0.68
CA CYS A 120 4.57 10.53 -0.66
C CYS A 120 5.15 10.24 -2.05
N MET A 121 4.30 10.06 -3.06
CA MET A 121 4.72 9.91 -4.46
C MET A 121 5.53 11.13 -4.94
N SER A 122 5.08 12.34 -4.60
CA SER A 122 5.77 13.59 -4.94
C SER A 122 7.16 13.66 -4.31
N ASP A 123 7.27 13.39 -3.00
CA ASP A 123 8.55 13.43 -2.30
C ASP A 123 9.52 12.37 -2.82
N ILE A 124 9.04 11.13 -3.03
CA ILE A 124 9.85 10.05 -3.58
C ILE A 124 10.33 10.33 -5.01
N LEU A 125 9.54 11.01 -5.85
CA LEU A 125 9.99 11.42 -7.18
C LEU A 125 11.09 12.48 -7.15
N SER A 126 11.15 13.29 -6.08
CA SER A 126 12.19 14.31 -5.89
C SER A 126 13.53 13.73 -5.44
N MET A 127 13.52 12.49 -4.95
CA MET A 127 14.74 11.78 -4.52
C MET A 127 15.62 11.39 -5.74
N PRO A 128 16.97 11.47 -5.61
CA PRO A 128 17.89 11.17 -6.71
C PRO A 128 17.92 9.69 -7.12
N GLN A 129 17.51 8.78 -6.25
CA GLN A 129 17.53 7.34 -6.49
C GLN A 129 16.52 6.94 -7.58
N LYS A 130 16.98 6.15 -8.55
CA LYS A 130 16.16 5.65 -9.66
C LYS A 130 15.45 4.34 -9.30
N TRP A 131 14.40 4.44 -8.50
CA TRP A 131 13.50 3.33 -8.19
C TRP A 131 12.65 2.90 -9.40
N LYS A 132 12.05 1.71 -9.34
CA LYS A 132 11.33 1.08 -10.48
C LYS A 132 9.82 1.07 -10.29
N TYR A 133 9.38 0.73 -9.09
CA TYR A 133 7.97 0.67 -8.73
C TYR A 133 7.72 1.34 -7.38
N PHE A 134 6.53 1.89 -7.23
CA PHE A 134 5.98 2.40 -5.99
C PHE A 134 4.86 1.48 -5.51
N ILE A 135 4.82 1.16 -4.21
CA ILE A 135 3.77 0.36 -3.58
C ILE A 135 3.22 1.14 -2.39
N ASN A 136 1.90 1.35 -2.35
CA ASN A 136 1.26 2.03 -1.22
C ASN A 136 0.64 1.05 -0.23
N LEU A 137 0.90 1.30 1.05
CA LEU A 137 0.51 0.41 2.13
C LEU A 137 -0.12 1.22 3.27
N PRO A 138 -1.27 0.80 3.83
CA PRO A 138 -1.63 1.18 5.18
C PRO A 138 -0.77 0.37 6.17
N HIS A 139 -0.54 0.87 7.38
CA HIS A 139 0.23 0.15 8.41
C HIS A 139 -0.35 -1.23 8.80
N GLN A 140 -1.62 -1.50 8.45
CA GLN A 140 -2.33 -2.74 8.79
C GLN A 140 -2.09 -3.90 7.80
N GLN A 141 -1.33 -3.65 6.73
CA GLN A 141 -0.91 -4.68 5.78
C GLN A 141 0.41 -5.32 6.18
N PHE A 142 0.66 -6.52 5.68
CA PHE A 142 1.93 -7.22 5.89
C PHE A 142 2.36 -7.99 4.63
N PRO A 143 3.66 -8.08 4.32
CA PRO A 143 4.13 -8.78 3.12
C PRO A 143 3.86 -10.28 3.16
N LEU A 144 3.57 -10.85 1.98
CA LEU A 144 3.48 -12.29 1.70
C LEU A 144 4.64 -12.78 0.83
N LYS A 145 5.55 -11.89 0.47
CA LYS A 145 6.72 -12.13 -0.38
C LYS A 145 7.94 -11.47 0.24
N THR A 146 9.11 -12.09 0.10
CA THR A 146 10.39 -11.45 0.46
C THR A 146 10.71 -10.33 -0.53
N ASN A 147 11.67 -9.45 -0.19
CA ASN A 147 12.09 -8.39 -1.12
C ASN A 147 12.62 -8.96 -2.46
N LEU A 148 13.42 -10.03 -2.43
CA LEU A 148 13.90 -10.69 -3.64
C LEU A 148 12.76 -11.28 -4.48
N GLU A 149 11.76 -11.90 -3.84
CA GLU A 149 10.58 -12.39 -4.55
C GLU A 149 9.79 -11.24 -5.19
N MET A 150 9.58 -10.13 -4.47
CA MET A 150 8.96 -8.92 -5.01
C MET A 150 9.75 -8.39 -6.21
N VAL A 151 11.07 -8.25 -6.12
CA VAL A 151 11.92 -7.84 -7.25
C VAL A 151 11.74 -8.75 -8.45
N LYS A 152 11.77 -10.07 -8.26
CA LYS A 152 11.57 -11.05 -9.34
C LYS A 152 10.19 -10.92 -9.98
N ILE A 153 9.12 -10.73 -9.20
CA ILE A 153 7.76 -10.51 -9.72
C ILE A 153 7.69 -9.19 -10.50
N LEU A 154 8.16 -8.08 -9.92
CA LEU A 154 8.03 -6.76 -10.51
C LEU A 154 8.85 -6.60 -11.80
N LYS A 155 9.96 -7.33 -11.93
CA LYS A 155 10.68 -7.46 -13.20
C LYS A 155 9.82 -8.06 -14.30
N THR A 156 8.96 -9.05 -14.01
CA THR A 156 8.07 -9.63 -15.03
C THR A 156 6.97 -8.67 -15.46
N TYR A 157 6.63 -7.66 -14.65
CA TYR A 157 5.61 -6.67 -15.02
C TYR A 157 6.09 -5.73 -16.13
N ASN A 158 7.41 -5.54 -16.27
CA ASN A 158 8.03 -4.80 -17.37
C ASN A 158 7.42 -3.39 -17.61
N GLY A 159 7.22 -2.63 -16.54
CA GLY A 159 6.60 -1.30 -16.56
C GLY A 159 5.06 -1.29 -16.59
N ALA A 160 4.40 -2.45 -16.47
CA ALA A 160 2.95 -2.52 -16.27
C ALA A 160 2.56 -2.21 -14.81
N ASN A 161 1.42 -1.56 -14.61
CA ASN A 161 0.89 -1.35 -13.26
C ASN A 161 0.03 -2.54 -12.81
N ASP A 162 0.05 -2.82 -11.52
CA ASP A 162 -0.90 -3.75 -10.89
C ASP A 162 -1.95 -3.00 -10.07
N ILE A 163 -3.00 -2.57 -10.77
CA ILE A 163 -4.13 -1.81 -10.23
C ILE A 163 -5.43 -2.55 -10.57
N GLU A 164 -6.28 -2.77 -9.56
CA GLU A 164 -7.58 -3.44 -9.73
C GLU A 164 -8.49 -2.69 -10.71
N GLY A 165 -9.33 -3.42 -11.43
CA GLY A 165 -10.34 -2.85 -12.32
C GLY A 165 -11.69 -3.53 -12.12
N ILE A 166 -12.71 -2.73 -11.81
CA ILE A 166 -14.09 -3.17 -11.61
C ILE A 166 -14.99 -2.22 -12.39
N ILE A 167 -15.89 -2.78 -13.19
CA ILE A 167 -16.93 -2.07 -13.95
C ILE A 167 -18.33 -2.69 -13.77
N THR A 168 -18.45 -3.78 -13.00
CA THR A 168 -19.71 -4.44 -12.68
C THR A 168 -20.61 -3.50 -11.88
N HIS A 169 -21.80 -3.21 -12.41
CA HIS A 169 -22.71 -2.18 -11.89
C HIS A 169 -22.95 -2.29 -10.37
N GLY A 170 -23.22 -3.49 -9.85
CA GLY A 170 -23.47 -3.70 -8.40
C GLY A 170 -22.28 -3.40 -7.49
N ARG A 171 -21.04 -3.44 -8.02
CA ARG A 171 -19.81 -3.15 -7.25
C ARG A 171 -19.29 -1.73 -7.46
N MET A 172 -19.76 -1.03 -8.50
CA MET A 172 -19.30 0.32 -8.85
C MET A 172 -19.68 1.38 -7.80
N MET A 173 -20.77 1.17 -7.06
CA MET A 173 -21.33 2.14 -6.11
C MET A 173 -21.58 3.54 -6.73
N PRO A 174 -22.46 3.67 -7.75
CA PRO A 174 -22.66 4.92 -8.47
C PRO A 174 -22.97 6.14 -7.59
N SER A 175 -23.65 5.92 -6.48
CA SER A 175 -23.98 6.98 -5.52
C SER A 175 -22.76 7.76 -5.04
N ARG A 176 -21.55 7.17 -5.02
CA ARG A 176 -20.31 7.82 -4.58
C ARG A 176 -19.74 8.83 -5.59
N PHE A 177 -19.98 8.60 -6.88
CA PHE A 177 -19.35 9.38 -7.96
C PHE A 177 -20.35 10.07 -8.91
N GLU A 178 -21.64 9.76 -8.85
CA GLU A 178 -22.70 10.50 -9.56
C GLU A 178 -23.20 11.71 -8.77
N PHE A 179 -22.91 11.75 -7.47
CA PHE A 179 -23.26 12.85 -6.58
C PHE A 179 -22.01 13.47 -5.96
N SER A 180 -22.10 14.78 -5.70
CA SER A 180 -21.08 15.54 -4.98
C SER A 180 -21.24 15.32 -3.48
N HIS A 181 -20.13 15.08 -2.78
CA HIS A 181 -20.11 14.82 -1.35
C HIS A 181 -19.20 15.82 -0.64
N LYS A 182 -19.64 16.27 0.54
CA LYS A 182 -18.81 17.04 1.47
C LYS A 182 -18.86 16.43 2.85
N TYR A 183 -17.74 16.49 3.55
CA TYR A 183 -17.66 16.14 4.96
C TYR A 183 -17.88 17.42 5.78
N VAL A 184 -18.95 17.45 6.59
CA VAL A 184 -19.34 18.61 7.39
C VAL A 184 -19.71 18.13 8.79
N ASN A 185 -19.06 18.70 9.80
CA ASN A 185 -19.31 18.45 11.22
C ASN A 185 -19.38 16.95 11.56
N GLY A 186 -18.36 16.18 11.17
CA GLY A 186 -18.29 14.75 11.48
C GLY A 186 -19.10 13.84 10.55
N SER A 187 -19.86 14.39 9.59
CA SER A 187 -20.81 13.63 8.78
C SER A 187 -20.70 13.88 7.28
N TRP A 188 -20.94 12.82 6.50
CA TRP A 188 -20.98 12.92 5.04
C TRP A 188 -22.34 13.45 4.57
N LYS A 189 -22.32 14.56 3.82
CA LYS A 189 -23.50 15.15 3.18
C LYS A 189 -23.40 15.01 1.67
N ARG A 190 -24.47 14.49 1.08
CA ARG A 190 -24.67 14.50 -0.37
C ARG A 190 -25.22 15.87 -0.76
N ILE A 191 -24.50 16.61 -1.59
CA ILE A 191 -24.82 18.00 -1.95
C ILE A 191 -25.77 18.06 -3.14
N GLY A 192 -25.53 17.26 -4.18
CA GLY A 192 -26.34 17.27 -5.40
C GLY A 192 -25.79 16.34 -6.46
N LYS A 193 -26.55 16.14 -7.54
CA LYS A 193 -26.10 15.35 -8.69
C LYS A 193 -24.98 16.11 -9.41
N ARG A 194 -23.93 15.40 -9.80
CA ARG A 194 -22.81 15.98 -10.54
C ARG A 194 -23.18 16.18 -12.00
N THR A 195 -22.74 17.29 -12.55
CA THR A 195 -22.86 17.62 -13.97
C THR A 195 -21.50 17.60 -14.68
N SER A 196 -20.41 17.63 -13.93
CA SER A 196 -19.04 17.52 -14.45
C SER A 196 -18.81 16.14 -15.08
N LYS A 197 -18.15 16.12 -16.23
CA LYS A 197 -17.67 14.89 -16.87
C LYS A 197 -16.19 14.70 -16.60
N LEU A 198 -15.73 13.45 -16.63
CA LEU A 198 -14.30 13.17 -16.65
C LEU A 198 -13.64 13.80 -17.90
N PRO A 199 -12.37 14.20 -17.82
CA PRO A 199 -11.65 14.73 -18.96
C PRO A 199 -11.61 13.71 -20.11
N LEU A 200 -11.66 14.23 -21.34
CA LEU A 200 -11.59 13.43 -22.58
C LEU A 200 -12.69 12.35 -22.69
N ASN A 201 -13.82 12.53 -21.99
CA ASN A 201 -14.91 11.55 -21.91
C ASN A 201 -14.45 10.16 -21.43
N ALA A 202 -13.42 10.11 -20.58
CA ALA A 202 -13.01 8.89 -19.90
C ALA A 202 -14.16 8.30 -19.06
N THR A 203 -14.13 6.99 -18.84
CA THR A 203 -15.12 6.28 -18.02
C THR A 203 -14.60 6.09 -16.60
N ILE A 204 -15.49 6.18 -15.62
CA ILE A 204 -15.14 5.85 -14.23
C ILE A 204 -14.94 4.34 -14.14
N VAL A 205 -13.81 3.94 -13.58
CA VAL A 205 -13.52 2.54 -13.23
C VAL A 205 -13.26 2.50 -11.73
N LYS A 206 -13.88 1.54 -11.04
CA LYS A 206 -13.61 1.30 -9.63
C LYS A 206 -12.42 0.36 -9.48
N GLY A 207 -11.67 0.50 -8.40
CA GLY A 207 -10.71 -0.48 -7.93
C GLY A 207 -10.53 -0.39 -6.41
N SER A 208 -9.30 -0.67 -6.00
CA SER A 208 -8.82 -0.57 -4.62
C SER A 208 -8.01 0.71 -4.43
N ALA A 209 -7.91 1.16 -3.17
CA ALA A 209 -6.97 2.21 -2.78
C ALA A 209 -5.51 1.78 -2.97
N TYR A 210 -5.24 0.48 -3.03
CA TYR A 210 -3.89 -0.09 -3.03
C TYR A 210 -3.49 -0.63 -4.40
N GLY A 211 -2.21 -0.48 -4.75
CA GLY A 211 -1.68 -0.95 -6.02
C GLY A 211 -0.16 -0.98 -6.08
N VAL A 212 0.32 -1.47 -7.21
CA VAL A 212 1.73 -1.38 -7.61
C VAL A 212 1.81 -0.49 -8.84
N PHE A 213 2.60 0.58 -8.75
CA PHE A 213 2.64 1.65 -9.73
C PHE A 213 4.04 1.75 -10.34
N SER A 214 4.15 1.67 -11.66
CA SER A 214 5.42 1.95 -12.34
C SER A 214 5.88 3.39 -12.04
N ARG A 215 7.19 3.64 -12.01
CA ARG A 215 7.72 4.99 -11.80
C ARG A 215 7.17 5.99 -12.80
N GLU A 216 7.00 5.59 -14.06
CA GLU A 216 6.44 6.42 -15.12
C GLU A 216 4.97 6.76 -14.84
N PHE A 217 4.18 5.81 -14.32
CA PHE A 217 2.80 6.09 -13.92
C PHE A 217 2.73 7.07 -12.76
N VAL A 218 3.60 6.93 -11.75
CA VAL A 218 3.69 7.88 -10.63
C VAL A 218 4.11 9.26 -11.11
N GLN A 219 5.10 9.36 -12.00
CA GLN A 219 5.47 10.63 -12.63
C GLN A 219 4.26 11.26 -13.35
N TYR A 220 3.54 10.45 -14.14
CA TYR A 220 2.34 10.88 -14.85
C TYR A 220 1.27 11.42 -13.89
N THR A 221 1.02 10.78 -12.73
CA THR A 221 0.00 11.24 -11.77
C THR A 221 0.33 12.60 -11.16
N ILE A 222 1.63 12.92 -11.00
CA ILE A 222 2.09 14.19 -10.42
C ILE A 222 2.21 15.31 -11.45
N THR A 223 2.59 15.01 -12.71
CA THR A 223 2.91 16.06 -13.69
C THR A 223 1.91 16.23 -14.83
N ASP A 224 1.24 15.18 -15.28
CA ASP A 224 0.41 15.24 -16.48
C ASP A 224 -0.93 15.96 -16.22
N LYS A 225 -1.33 16.83 -17.15
CA LYS A 225 -2.58 17.59 -17.05
C LYS A 225 -3.80 16.67 -16.94
N ARG A 226 -3.84 15.56 -17.67
CA ARG A 226 -4.98 14.63 -17.68
C ARG A 226 -5.15 13.98 -16.32
N ALA A 227 -4.06 13.55 -15.69
CA ALA A 227 -4.11 13.02 -14.33
C ALA A 227 -4.62 14.06 -13.33
N LYS A 228 -4.10 15.29 -13.42
CA LYS A 228 -4.55 16.42 -12.57
C LYS A 228 -6.02 16.77 -12.78
N ASP A 229 -6.51 16.74 -14.02
CA ASP A 229 -7.92 16.99 -14.33
C ASP A 229 -8.82 15.87 -13.75
N VAL A 230 -8.41 14.60 -13.84
CA VAL A 230 -9.10 13.49 -13.16
C VAL A 230 -9.05 13.67 -11.64
N LEU A 231 -7.90 14.05 -11.07
CA LEU A 231 -7.76 14.28 -9.63
C LEU A 231 -8.71 15.38 -9.15
N LYS A 232 -8.81 16.48 -9.90
CA LYS A 232 -9.77 17.56 -9.64
C LYS A 232 -11.21 17.06 -9.70
N PHE A 233 -11.55 16.22 -10.69
CA PHE A 233 -12.86 15.58 -10.73
C PHE A 233 -13.12 14.72 -9.48
N MET A 234 -12.10 14.10 -8.91
CA MET A 234 -12.26 13.22 -7.74
C MET A 234 -12.46 13.98 -6.41
N GLU A 235 -12.27 15.30 -6.34
CA GLU A 235 -12.28 16.07 -5.07
C GLU A 235 -13.56 15.92 -4.26
N ASP A 236 -14.71 15.83 -4.93
CA ASP A 236 -16.02 15.68 -4.33
C ASP A 236 -16.66 14.30 -4.58
N VAL A 237 -15.85 13.32 -5.03
CA VAL A 237 -16.22 11.89 -5.04
C VAL A 237 -15.99 11.32 -3.65
N LYS A 238 -16.91 10.46 -3.18
CA LYS A 238 -16.73 9.72 -1.93
C LYS A 238 -15.87 8.48 -2.15
N SER A 239 -14.86 8.27 -1.31
CA SER A 239 -13.84 7.21 -1.46
C SER A 239 -13.08 7.31 -2.80
N PRO A 240 -12.53 8.48 -3.16
CA PRO A 240 -11.92 8.70 -4.49
C PRO A 240 -10.68 7.83 -4.74
N ASP A 241 -10.00 7.39 -3.68
CA ASP A 241 -8.92 6.40 -3.70
C ASP A 241 -9.34 5.05 -4.33
N GLU A 242 -10.62 4.69 -4.24
CA GLU A 242 -11.17 3.49 -4.89
C GLU A 242 -11.58 3.72 -6.37
N TYR A 243 -11.31 4.90 -6.95
CA TYR A 243 -11.66 5.21 -8.35
C TYR A 243 -10.51 5.83 -9.13
N TYR A 244 -9.71 6.71 -8.51
CA TYR A 244 -8.68 7.48 -9.18
C TYR A 244 -7.66 6.60 -9.89
N TRP A 245 -7.04 5.66 -9.17
CA TRP A 245 -6.02 4.77 -9.72
C TRP A 245 -6.54 3.92 -10.87
N ALA A 246 -7.70 3.28 -10.64
CA ALA A 246 -8.32 2.40 -11.63
C ALA A 246 -8.79 3.18 -12.87
N THR A 247 -9.39 4.36 -12.68
CA THR A 247 -9.80 5.23 -13.79
C THR A 247 -8.60 5.62 -14.64
N LEU A 248 -7.47 6.03 -14.05
CA LEU A 248 -6.25 6.33 -14.81
C LEU A 248 -5.70 5.11 -15.55
N ASN A 249 -5.68 3.94 -14.89
CA ASN A 249 -5.03 2.74 -15.40
C ASN A 249 -5.83 1.99 -16.48
N HIS A 250 -7.15 2.16 -16.53
CA HIS A 250 -8.04 1.38 -17.39
C HIS A 250 -8.72 2.23 -18.48
N ASN A 251 -8.25 3.46 -18.70
CA ASN A 251 -8.73 4.33 -19.77
C ASN A 251 -7.64 4.61 -20.80
N GLU A 252 -7.90 4.26 -22.06
CA GLU A 252 -6.97 4.51 -23.16
C GLU A 252 -6.79 6.00 -23.46
N VAL A 253 -7.88 6.78 -23.41
CA VAL A 253 -7.87 8.22 -23.72
C VAL A 253 -6.98 9.03 -22.78
N LEU A 254 -6.77 8.54 -21.55
CA LEU A 254 -5.90 9.18 -20.56
C LEU A 254 -4.42 8.91 -20.85
N LYS A 255 -4.10 7.89 -21.65
CA LYS A 255 -2.74 7.45 -22.03
C LYS A 255 -1.77 7.33 -20.84
N ALA A 256 -2.25 6.83 -19.70
CA ALA A 256 -1.39 6.58 -18.55
C ALA A 256 -0.29 5.55 -18.89
N PRO A 257 0.98 5.76 -18.45
CA PRO A 257 2.04 4.77 -18.60
C PRO A 257 1.73 3.47 -17.86
N GLY A 258 2.11 2.32 -18.41
CA GLY A 258 1.88 1.02 -17.77
C GLY A 258 0.42 0.57 -17.68
N ARG A 259 -0.51 1.31 -18.31
CA ARG A 259 -1.95 1.03 -18.31
C ARG A 259 -2.30 -0.37 -18.82
N TYR A 260 -3.44 -0.88 -18.39
CA TYR A 260 -4.02 -2.10 -18.93
C TYR A 260 -5.13 -1.75 -19.92
N SER A 261 -5.02 -2.24 -21.17
CA SER A 261 -6.00 -1.97 -22.23
C SER A 261 -7.07 -3.06 -22.37
N GLY A 262 -7.02 -4.13 -21.59
CA GLY A 262 -8.02 -5.19 -21.62
C GLY A 262 -9.27 -4.85 -20.80
N ASN A 263 -10.19 -5.81 -20.67
CA ASN A 263 -11.38 -5.64 -19.84
C ASN A 263 -10.97 -5.53 -18.35
N PRO A 264 -11.30 -4.42 -17.64
CA PRO A 264 -10.91 -4.22 -16.25
C PRO A 264 -11.25 -5.39 -15.33
N GLU A 265 -12.44 -5.99 -15.47
CA GLU A 265 -12.92 -7.12 -14.64
C GLU A 265 -12.14 -8.41 -14.84
N LYS A 266 -11.44 -8.54 -15.98
CA LYS A 266 -10.62 -9.71 -16.30
C LYS A 266 -9.17 -9.53 -15.89
N LYS A 267 -8.78 -8.34 -15.40
CA LYS A 267 -7.42 -8.09 -14.94
C LYS A 267 -7.24 -8.71 -13.54
N PRO A 268 -6.34 -9.69 -13.35
CA PRO A 268 -5.96 -10.10 -12.00
C PRO A 268 -5.29 -8.93 -11.26
N TRP A 269 -5.50 -8.88 -9.96
CA TRP A 269 -4.91 -7.89 -9.06
C TRP A 269 -4.12 -8.61 -7.96
N LEU A 270 -2.80 -8.41 -7.95
CA LEU A 270 -1.88 -9.12 -7.06
C LEU A 270 -1.18 -8.19 -6.05
N ALA A 271 -1.50 -6.90 -6.02
CA ALA A 271 -0.91 -5.99 -5.07
C ALA A 271 -1.24 -6.41 -3.63
N VAL A 272 -2.52 -6.74 -3.35
CA VAL A 272 -3.00 -7.04 -2.00
C VAL A 272 -4.05 -8.15 -2.03
N TYR A 273 -3.84 -9.18 -1.23
CA TYR A 273 -4.88 -10.16 -0.88
C TYR A 273 -5.73 -9.63 0.27
N ALA A 274 -7.05 -9.65 0.10
CA ALA A 274 -8.02 -9.37 1.17
C ALA A 274 -9.15 -10.39 1.11
N SER A 275 -9.50 -10.97 2.27
CA SER A 275 -10.64 -11.87 2.42
C SER A 275 -11.89 -11.07 2.82
N TRP A 276 -12.97 -11.23 2.06
CA TRP A 276 -14.21 -10.49 2.23
C TRP A 276 -15.33 -11.38 2.77
N GLY A 277 -16.06 -10.87 3.77
CA GLY A 277 -17.17 -11.55 4.40
C GLY A 277 -18.32 -11.83 3.43
N GLY A 278 -18.96 -12.98 3.59
CA GLY A 278 -20.01 -13.46 2.69
C GLY A 278 -19.49 -14.07 1.38
N ARG A 279 -18.17 -14.10 1.16
CA ARG A 279 -17.54 -14.71 -0.01
C ARG A 279 -16.42 -15.69 0.37
N ASP A 280 -15.49 -15.21 1.18
CA ASP A 280 -14.25 -15.90 1.48
C ASP A 280 -14.28 -16.45 2.91
N ARG A 281 -13.51 -17.51 3.18
CA ARG A 281 -13.33 -18.02 4.54
C ARG A 281 -12.39 -17.09 5.32
N CYS A 282 -12.64 -16.95 6.62
CA CYS A 282 -11.79 -16.22 7.56
C CYS A 282 -11.78 -17.00 8.88
N HIS A 283 -10.59 -17.37 9.34
CA HIS A 283 -10.38 -18.01 10.63
C HIS A 283 -10.15 -17.02 11.77
N GLY A 284 -9.90 -15.75 11.44
CA GLY A 284 -9.92 -14.63 12.37
C GLY A 284 -11.32 -14.04 12.59
N LYS A 285 -11.48 -12.72 12.42
CA LYS A 285 -12.77 -12.02 12.58
C LYS A 285 -13.03 -11.02 11.46
N TYR A 286 -14.27 -10.77 11.09
CA TYR A 286 -14.60 -9.69 10.14
C TYR A 286 -14.79 -8.36 10.86
N VAL A 287 -14.18 -7.31 10.33
CA VAL A 287 -14.42 -5.91 10.75
C VAL A 287 -14.71 -5.08 9.52
N ARG A 288 -15.96 -4.58 9.43
CA ARG A 288 -16.50 -3.87 8.24
C ARG A 288 -16.41 -4.71 6.96
N GLY A 289 -16.71 -6.01 7.07
CA GLY A 289 -16.74 -6.94 5.94
C GLY A 289 -15.37 -7.43 5.45
N VAL A 290 -14.26 -7.01 6.07
CA VAL A 290 -12.90 -7.47 5.73
C VAL A 290 -12.35 -8.32 6.88
N CYS A 291 -11.76 -9.46 6.55
CA CYS A 291 -11.11 -10.35 7.51
C CYS A 291 -9.92 -9.65 8.19
N ILE A 292 -9.89 -9.69 9.53
CA ILE A 292 -8.69 -9.54 10.33
C ILE A 292 -8.12 -10.94 10.47
N PHE A 293 -6.99 -11.20 9.82
CA PHE A 293 -6.43 -12.54 9.77
C PHE A 293 -6.00 -13.02 11.16
N GLY A 294 -6.31 -14.28 11.43
CA GLY A 294 -5.91 -15.01 12.62
C GLY A 294 -4.90 -16.11 12.34
N VAL A 295 -4.51 -16.85 13.37
CA VAL A 295 -3.52 -17.94 13.25
C VAL A 295 -3.98 -19.01 12.25
N GLY A 296 -5.29 -19.29 12.21
CA GLY A 296 -5.86 -20.27 11.28
C GLY A 296 -5.78 -19.88 9.80
N ASP A 297 -5.53 -18.60 9.48
CA ASP A 297 -5.44 -18.11 8.10
C ASP A 297 -4.01 -18.25 7.52
N LEU A 298 -3.00 -18.53 8.36
CA LEU A 298 -1.58 -18.51 7.96
C LEU A 298 -1.26 -19.43 6.80
N ASN A 299 -1.79 -20.65 6.79
CA ASN A 299 -1.55 -21.62 5.73
C ASN A 299 -2.07 -21.11 4.38
N GLU A 300 -3.25 -20.48 4.38
CA GLU A 300 -3.78 -19.84 3.17
C GLU A 300 -2.91 -18.66 2.76
N LEU A 301 -2.55 -17.78 3.70
CA LEU A 301 -1.77 -16.57 3.43
C LEU A 301 -0.42 -16.85 2.76
N VAL A 302 0.34 -17.85 3.24
CA VAL A 302 1.66 -18.17 2.65
C VAL A 302 1.57 -18.79 1.25
N SER A 303 0.39 -19.29 0.86
CA SER A 303 0.14 -19.86 -0.48
C SER A 303 -0.25 -18.83 -1.55
N LYS A 304 -0.66 -17.63 -1.12
CA LYS A 304 -1.16 -16.55 -1.99
C LYS A 304 -0.12 -16.05 -2.97
N LYS A 305 -0.58 -15.57 -4.13
CA LYS A 305 0.27 -15.02 -5.19
C LYS A 305 0.47 -13.50 -5.05
N GLU A 306 -0.34 -12.89 -4.19
CA GLU A 306 -0.32 -11.48 -3.91
C GLU A 306 0.95 -11.07 -3.14
N LEU A 307 1.32 -9.79 -3.25
CA LEU A 307 2.51 -9.24 -2.60
C LEU A 307 2.28 -8.99 -1.11
N PHE A 308 1.10 -8.50 -0.75
CA PHE A 308 0.72 -8.14 0.61
C PHE A 308 -0.63 -8.77 0.99
N ALA A 309 -0.90 -8.87 2.29
CA ALA A 309 -2.19 -9.24 2.84
C ALA A 309 -2.79 -8.10 3.67
N ASN A 310 -4.10 -7.90 3.52
CA ASN A 310 -4.90 -6.96 4.30
C ASN A 310 -6.06 -7.71 5.00
N LYS A 311 -6.18 -7.72 6.33
CA LYS A 311 -5.46 -6.90 7.33
C LYS A 311 -5.14 -7.67 8.61
N PHE A 312 -4.20 -7.13 9.38
CA PHE A 312 -3.82 -7.63 10.70
C PHE A 312 -4.06 -6.54 11.74
N TYR A 313 -4.50 -6.92 12.94
CA TYR A 313 -4.49 -6.02 14.11
C TYR A 313 -3.61 -6.63 15.20
N PRO A 314 -2.62 -5.90 15.72
CA PRO A 314 -1.72 -6.41 16.75
C PRO A 314 -2.44 -6.68 18.07
N ASP A 315 -3.63 -6.12 18.29
CA ASP A 315 -4.50 -6.38 19.45
C ASP A 315 -5.41 -7.61 19.27
N PHE A 316 -5.38 -8.28 18.11
CA PHE A 316 -6.20 -9.44 17.82
C PHE A 316 -5.36 -10.58 17.26
N GLN A 317 -5.26 -11.68 18.02
CA GLN A 317 -4.46 -12.86 17.65
C GLN A 317 -3.06 -12.48 17.14
N TYR A 318 -2.32 -11.70 17.93
CA TYR A 318 -0.99 -11.18 17.60
C TYR A 318 -0.02 -12.24 17.01
N LEU A 319 -0.14 -13.50 17.45
CA LEU A 319 0.62 -14.64 16.94
C LEU A 319 0.50 -14.82 15.42
N ALA A 320 -0.61 -14.42 14.80
CA ALA A 320 -0.74 -14.46 13.34
C ALA A 320 0.30 -13.54 12.68
N LEU A 321 0.50 -12.33 13.21
CA LEU A 321 1.50 -11.41 12.68
C LEU A 321 2.93 -11.89 13.01
N ASP A 322 3.16 -12.39 14.23
CA ASP A 322 4.47 -12.91 14.66
C ASP A 322 4.92 -14.10 13.79
N CYS A 323 4.05 -15.07 13.57
CA CYS A 323 4.35 -16.23 12.73
C CYS A 323 4.58 -15.83 11.27
N LEU A 324 3.80 -14.89 10.73
CA LEU A 324 4.00 -14.43 9.34
C LEU A 324 5.30 -13.64 9.19
N GLU A 325 5.63 -12.80 10.16
CA GLU A 325 6.90 -12.07 10.21
C GLU A 325 8.10 -13.00 10.28
N GLU A 326 8.07 -13.98 11.19
CA GLU A 326 9.14 -14.98 11.30
C GLU A 326 9.25 -15.82 10.03
N TYR A 327 8.12 -16.20 9.42
CA TYR A 327 8.10 -16.91 8.15
C TYR A 327 8.78 -16.10 7.04
N ILE A 328 8.42 -14.81 6.86
CA ILE A 328 9.01 -13.94 5.85
C ILE A 328 10.50 -13.67 6.13
N TYR A 329 10.86 -13.48 7.40
CA TYR A 329 12.24 -13.31 7.82
C TYR A 329 13.06 -14.56 7.46
N ASN A 330 12.68 -15.75 7.95
CA ASN A 330 13.39 -16.99 7.68
C ASN A 330 13.46 -17.31 6.19
N LYS A 331 12.38 -17.04 5.44
CA LYS A 331 12.34 -17.22 3.99
C LYS A 331 13.34 -16.31 3.27
N THR A 332 13.62 -15.12 3.77
CA THR A 332 14.64 -14.22 3.21
C THR A 332 16.05 -14.82 3.26
N PHE A 333 16.37 -15.58 4.31
CA PHE A 333 17.66 -16.26 4.47
C PHE A 333 17.68 -17.65 3.85
N SER A 334 16.51 -18.17 3.47
CA SER A 334 16.40 -19.44 2.78
C SER A 334 16.78 -19.27 1.30
N HIS A 335 17.64 -20.15 0.77
CA HIS A 335 17.94 -20.21 -0.67
C HIS A 335 16.83 -20.94 -1.45
N LEU A 336 15.58 -20.82 -1.01
CA LEU A 336 14.45 -21.49 -1.66
C LEU A 336 14.26 -20.91 -3.07
N PRO A 337 14.09 -21.76 -4.10
CA PRO A 337 13.80 -21.30 -5.44
C PRO A 337 12.43 -20.59 -5.47
N PHE A 338 12.33 -19.56 -6.29
CA PHE A 338 11.08 -18.83 -6.51
C PHE A 338 10.70 -18.86 -7.99
N GLU A 339 9.58 -19.51 -8.28
CA GLU A 339 9.09 -19.69 -9.64
C GLU A 339 8.29 -18.48 -10.13
N THR A 340 8.78 -17.86 -11.21
CA THR A 340 8.14 -16.68 -11.82
C THR A 340 7.12 -17.04 -12.91
N PHE A 341 6.93 -18.32 -13.22
CA PHE A 341 6.12 -18.81 -14.34
C PHE A 341 4.69 -18.24 -14.34
N TYR A 342 4.01 -18.26 -13.18
CA TYR A 342 2.66 -17.68 -13.04
C TYR A 342 2.63 -16.18 -13.38
N TYR A 343 3.59 -15.41 -12.85
CA TYR A 343 3.63 -13.95 -13.03
C TYR A 343 3.98 -13.54 -14.47
N LYS A 344 4.79 -14.35 -15.16
CA LYS A 344 5.12 -14.18 -16.60
C LYS A 344 3.94 -14.44 -17.54
N GLN A 345 2.83 -14.97 -17.05
CA GLN A 345 1.63 -15.24 -17.85
C GLN A 345 0.48 -14.28 -17.56
N LEU A 346 0.67 -13.32 -16.65
CA LEU A 346 -0.38 -12.38 -16.30
C LEU A 346 -0.74 -11.51 -17.52
N PRO A 347 -2.03 -11.30 -17.81
CA PRO A 347 -2.47 -10.65 -19.04
C PRO A 347 -2.10 -9.17 -19.12
N PHE A 348 -1.70 -8.57 -18.00
CA PHE A 348 -1.37 -7.15 -17.92
C PHE A 348 0.12 -6.84 -18.06
N ILE A 349 1.00 -7.85 -18.11
CA ILE A 349 2.44 -7.60 -18.28
C ILE A 349 2.71 -7.06 -19.68
N ARG A 350 3.71 -6.18 -19.80
CA ARG A 350 4.14 -5.70 -21.11
C ARG A 350 5.10 -6.72 -21.73
N LYS A 351 4.73 -7.25 -22.90
CA LYS A 351 5.64 -8.08 -23.71
C LYS A 351 6.85 -7.22 -24.09
N GLN A 352 8.04 -7.82 -23.99
CA GLN A 352 9.31 -7.20 -24.38
C GLN A 352 9.35 -6.96 -25.89
#